data_AF-A0A7V9PRB6-F1
#
_entry.id   AF-A0A7V9PRB6-F1
#
_cell.length_a   1.000
_cell.length_b   1.000
_cell.length_c   1.000
_cell.angle_alpha   90.00
_cell.angle_beta   90.00
_cell.angle_gamma   90.00
#
_symmetry.space_group_name_H-M   'P 1'
#
loop_
_entity.id
_entity.type
_entity.pdbx_description
1 polymer ?
#
loop_
_entity_poly.entity_id
_entity_poly.type
_entity_poly.pdbx_seq_one_letter_code
_entity_poly.pdbx_strand_id
1 'polypeptide(L)' 'MPMPPPKPSTETKPHRRRQREVDQITRALRTVGPTDRDGVNNAVGGDYWDPGRFDQALTAAVGSKQVTLDGDGRYAPA' A
#
# COMPACT_ATOMS: atom_id res chain seq x y z
N MET A 1 17.52 27.03 -28.80
CA MET A 1 17.51 26.93 -27.33
C MET A 1 17.69 25.47 -26.96
N PRO A 2 18.68 25.08 -26.15
CA PRO A 2 18.70 23.71 -25.61
C PRO A 2 17.52 23.58 -24.63
N MET A 3 16.73 22.53 -24.80
CA MET A 3 15.67 22.19 -23.84
C MET A 3 16.29 21.96 -22.46
N PRO A 4 15.67 22.46 -21.36
CA PRO A 4 16.09 22.06 -20.04
C PRO A 4 15.93 20.53 -19.93
N PRO A 5 16.92 19.81 -19.39
CA PRO A 5 16.77 18.39 -19.14
C PRO A 5 15.54 18.20 -18.23
N PRO A 6 14.71 17.16 -18.45
CA PRO A 6 13.62 16.86 -17.54
C PRO A 6 14.24 16.69 -16.15
N LYS A 7 13.78 17.51 -15.20
CA LYS A 7 14.19 17.40 -13.79
C LYS A 7 14.12 15.93 -13.40
N PRO A 8 15.12 15.36 -12.69
CA PRO A 8 14.96 14.02 -12.14
C PRO A 8 13.68 14.05 -11.33
N SER A 9 12.66 13.30 -11.76
CA SER A 9 11.43 13.15 -11.00
C SER A 9 11.85 12.75 -9.60
N THR A 10 11.59 13.61 -8.63
CA THR A 10 12.00 13.47 -7.22
C THR A 10 11.37 12.27 -6.52
N GLU A 11 10.67 11.40 -7.25
CA GLU A 11 10.27 10.08 -6.79
C GLU A 11 11.42 9.09 -6.94
N THR A 12 12.18 8.95 -5.87
CA THR A 12 13.17 7.88 -5.71
C THR A 12 12.51 6.50 -5.89
N LYS A 13 13.25 5.51 -6.46
CA LYS A 13 12.76 4.13 -6.69
C LYS A 13 12.02 3.49 -5.48
N PRO A 14 12.42 3.72 -4.21
CA PRO A 14 11.69 3.25 -3.03
C PRO A 14 10.25 3.79 -2.93
N HIS A 15 10.01 5.04 -3.34
CA HIS A 15 8.67 5.65 -3.30
C HIS A 15 7.69 4.90 -4.20
N ARG A 16 8.09 4.67 -5.46
CA ARG A 16 7.26 3.94 -6.43
C ARG A 16 6.98 2.51 -5.99
N ARG A 17 7.95 1.85 -5.36
CA ARG A 17 7.80 0.49 -4.88
C ARG A 17 6.78 0.42 -3.74
N ARG A 18 6.87 1.34 -2.77
CA ARG A 18 5.91 1.46 -1.67
C ARG A 18 4.51 1.78 -2.17
N GLN A 19 4.38 2.69 -3.14
CA GLN A 19 3.06 3.01 -3.71
C GLN A 19 2.39 1.78 -4.33
N ARG A 20 3.14 0.96 -5.08
CA ARG A 20 2.61 -0.28 -5.65
C ARG A 20 2.11 -1.26 -4.59
N GLU A 21 2.81 -1.37 -3.47
CA GLU A 21 2.40 -2.23 -2.35
C GLU A 21 1.11 -1.73 -1.70
N VAL A 22 1.00 -0.42 -1.52
CA VAL A 22 -0.24 0.21 -1.02
C VAL A 22 -1.39 -0.03 -1.99
N ASP A 23 -1.17 0.17 -3.29
CA ASP A 23 -2.20 -0.07 -4.31
C ASP A 23 -2.64 -1.54 -4.34
N GLN A 24 -1.71 -2.48 -4.09
CA GLN A 24 -2.01 -3.91 -3.99
C GLN A 24 -2.90 -4.21 -2.78
N ILE A 25 -2.64 -3.60 -1.62
CA ILE A 25 -3.47 -3.71 -0.42
C ILE A 25 -4.87 -3.15 -0.66
N THR A 26 -4.98 -1.93 -1.21
CA THR A 26 -6.28 -1.32 -1.50
C THR A 26 -7.09 -2.15 -2.49
N ARG A 27 -6.45 -2.72 -3.52
CA ARG A 27 -7.12 -3.59 -4.49
C ARG A 27 -7.59 -4.89 -3.86
N ALA A 28 -6.79 -5.51 -3.00
CA ALA A 28 -7.19 -6.72 -2.28
C ALA A 28 -8.41 -6.45 -1.42
N LEU A 29 -8.40 -5.38 -0.62
CA LEU A 29 -9.54 -4.94 0.20
C LEU A 29 -10.81 -4.65 -0.60
N ARG A 30 -10.68 -4.07 -1.80
CA ARG A 30 -11.83 -3.90 -2.71
C ARG A 30 -12.39 -5.22 -3.24
N THR A 31 -11.57 -6.27 -3.27
CA THR A 31 -11.95 -7.59 -3.82
C THR A 31 -12.55 -8.48 -2.73
N VAL A 32 -11.92 -8.54 -1.55
CA VAL A 32 -12.35 -9.41 -0.44
C VAL A 32 -13.31 -8.71 0.53
N GLY A 33 -13.42 -7.38 0.46
CA GLY A 33 -14.18 -6.56 1.39
C GLY A 33 -13.39 -6.22 2.66
N PRO A 34 -14.02 -5.53 3.63
CA PRO A 34 -13.40 -5.22 4.91
C PRO A 34 -13.00 -6.48 5.67
N THR A 35 -11.74 -6.55 6.10
CA THR A 35 -11.20 -7.75 6.76
C THR A 35 -10.08 -7.41 7.74
N ASP A 36 -9.71 -8.35 8.60
CA ASP A 36 -8.65 -8.16 9.59
C ASP A 36 -7.24 -8.17 8.94
N ARG A 37 -6.21 -7.87 9.75
CA ARG A 37 -4.81 -7.81 9.27
C ARG A 37 -4.40 -9.10 8.56
N ASP A 38 -4.77 -10.25 9.11
CA ASP A 38 -4.40 -11.56 8.57
C ASP A 38 -5.16 -11.86 7.28
N GLY A 39 -6.44 -11.46 7.17
CA GLY A 39 -7.20 -11.50 5.93
C GLY A 39 -6.57 -10.67 4.82
N VAL A 40 -6.12 -9.44 5.14
CA VAL A 40 -5.39 -8.60 4.18
C VAL A 40 -4.07 -9.26 3.78
N ASN A 41 -3.30 -9.76 4.74
CA ASN A 41 -2.02 -10.44 4.50
C ASN A 41 -2.19 -11.62 3.55
N ASN A 42 -3.18 -12.49 3.82
CA ASN A 42 -3.51 -13.61 2.95
C ASN A 42 -3.97 -13.17 1.56
N ALA A 43 -4.78 -12.12 1.46
CA ALA A 43 -5.31 -11.63 0.18
C ALA A 43 -4.23 -11.01 -0.73
N VAL A 44 -3.19 -10.38 -0.16
CA VAL A 44 -2.06 -9.82 -0.94
C VAL A 44 -0.88 -10.78 -1.07
N GLY A 45 -0.92 -11.92 -0.38
CA GLY A 45 0.22 -12.84 -0.24
C GLY A 45 1.40 -12.19 0.48
N GLY A 46 1.15 -11.45 1.56
CA GLY A 46 2.18 -10.70 2.28
C GLY A 46 3.24 -11.58 2.95
N ASP A 47 2.96 -12.88 3.17
CA ASP A 47 3.96 -13.87 3.60
C ASP A 47 5.09 -14.07 2.57
N TYR A 48 4.85 -13.73 1.31
CA TYR A 48 5.87 -13.77 0.24
C TYR A 48 6.63 -12.44 0.08
N TRP A 49 6.29 -11.43 0.87
CA TRP A 49 6.99 -10.15 0.85
C TRP A 49 8.19 -10.22 1.79
N ASP A 50 9.11 -9.26 1.66
CA ASP A 50 10.23 -9.19 2.60
C ASP A 50 9.73 -8.99 4.04
N PRO A 51 10.48 -9.47 5.05
CA PRO A 51 10.07 -9.35 6.45
C PRO A 51 9.71 -7.91 6.86
N GLY A 52 8.54 -7.76 7.49
CA GLY A 52 8.03 -6.46 7.96
C GLY A 52 7.55 -5.51 6.85
N ARG A 53 7.61 -5.92 5.58
CA ARG A 53 7.25 -5.08 4.44
C ARG A 53 5.74 -4.87 4.33
N PHE A 54 4.98 -5.94 4.57
CA PHE A 54 3.54 -5.87 4.65
C PHE A 54 3.08 -4.83 5.68
N ASP A 55 3.67 -4.85 6.88
CA ASP A 55 3.34 -3.90 7.96
C ASP A 55 3.67 -2.45 7.59
N GLN A 56 4.80 -2.22 6.95
CA GLN A 56 5.17 -0.89 6.46
C GLN A 56 4.20 -0.38 5.40
N ALA A 57 3.80 -1.24 4.46
CA ALA A 57 2.85 -0.88 3.42
C ALA A 57 1.44 -0.63 3.97
N LEU A 58 0.98 -1.48 4.90
CA LEU A 58 -0.32 -1.33 5.56
C LEU A 58 -0.36 -0.03 6.38
N THR A 59 0.69 0.25 7.14
CA THR A 59 0.84 1.51 7.88
C THR A 59 0.85 2.72 6.92
N ALA A 60 1.55 2.61 5.79
CA ALA A 60 1.58 3.66 4.78
C ALA A 60 0.20 3.88 4.15
N ALA A 61 -0.56 2.82 3.89
CA ALA A 61 -1.91 2.87 3.32
C ALA A 61 -2.92 3.56 4.25
N VAL A 62 -2.81 3.29 5.56
CA VAL A 62 -3.61 3.98 6.59
C VAL A 62 -3.18 5.44 6.71
N GLY A 63 -1.87 5.70 6.77
CA GLY A 63 -1.32 7.06 6.85
C GLY A 63 -1.65 7.93 5.63
N SER A 64 -1.75 7.33 4.44
CA SER A 64 -2.15 8.02 3.20
C SER A 64 -3.67 8.16 3.03
N LYS A 65 -4.47 7.64 3.98
CA LYS A 65 -5.94 7.59 3.91
C LYS A 65 -6.47 6.83 2.68
N GLN A 66 -5.73 5.85 2.17
CA GLN A 66 -6.22 4.93 1.13
C GLN A 66 -6.92 3.70 1.71
N VAL A 67 -6.66 3.41 2.99
CA VAL A 67 -7.27 2.36 3.79
C VAL A 67 -7.67 2.96 5.13
N THR A 68 -8.82 2.56 5.64
CA THR A 68 -9.31 2.93 6.97
C THR A 68 -9.38 1.69 7.86
N LEU A 69 -9.09 1.87 9.14
CA LEU A 69 -9.37 0.86 10.16
C LEU A 69 -10.74 1.21 10.76
N ASP A 70 -11.69 0.28 10.70
CA ASP A 70 -12.99 0.45 11.32
C ASP A 70 -12.92 0.24 12.85
N GLY A 71 -14.04 0.49 13.53
CA GLY A 71 -14.15 0.31 14.99
C GLY A 71 -14.01 -1.14 15.45
N ASP A 72 -14.15 -2.11 14.54
CA ASP A 72 -14.04 -3.54 14.80
C ASP A 72 -12.61 -4.07 14.55
N GLY A 73 -11.67 -3.19 14.20
CA GLY A 73 -10.29 -3.55 13.90
C GLY A 73 -10.08 -4.16 12.51
N ARG A 74 -11.01 -3.96 11.58
CA ARG A 74 -10.91 -4.39 10.18
C ARG A 74 -10.48 -3.26 9.28
N TYR A 75 -9.65 -3.60 8.31
CA TYR A 75 -9.22 -2.69 7.27
C TYR A 75 -10.24 -2.67 6.15
N ALA A 76 -10.64 -1.48 5.73
CA ALA A 76 -11.52 -1.24 4.60
C ALA A 76 -10.84 -0.26 3.62
N PRO A 77 -11.13 -0.33 2.32
CA PRO A 77 -10.68 0.72 1.41
C PRO A 77 -11.39 2.04 1.78
N ALA A 78 -10.63 3.13 1.81
CA ALA A 78 -11.16 4.47 2.07
C ALA A 78 -12.06 4.99 0.95
#